data_AF-A0A540K5I0-F1
#
_entry.id   AF-A0A540K5I0-F1
#
_cell.length_a   1.000
_cell.length_b   1.000
_cell.length_c   1.000
_cell.angle_alpha   90.00
_cell.angle_beta   90.00
_cell.angle_gamma   90.00
#
_symmetry.space_group_name_H-M   'P 1'
#
loop_
_entity.id
_entity.type
_entity.pdbx_description
1 polymer ?
#
loop_
_entity_poly.entity_id
_entity_poly.type
_entity_poly.pdbx_seq_one_letter_code
_entity_poly.pdbx_strand_id
1 'polypeptide(L)'
;MAMAELGEGCPNLKDIVLSHCRQVTDVGINNLVKNCIMLTSCHMVYCPGITSDGVATVVSSCPYIKKVLVEKCKVSPRTKRRAASVISYLCVDL
;
A
#
# COMPACT_ATOMS: atom_id res chain seq x y z
N MET A 1 9.55 12.92 4.90
CA MET A 1 9.12 14.02 4.01
C MET A 1 8.83 13.50 2.60
N ALA A 2 9.69 12.66 2.01
CA ALA A 2 9.52 12.09 0.66
C ALA A 2 8.10 11.61 0.26
N MET A 3 7.40 10.83 1.10
CA MET A 3 6.06 10.33 0.73
C MET A 3 4.97 11.42 0.68
N ALA A 4 5.11 12.48 1.49
CA ALA A 4 4.18 13.60 1.47
C ALA A 4 4.39 14.45 0.20
N GLU A 5 5.65 14.72 -0.15
CA GLU A 5 6.02 15.42 -1.39
C GLU A 5 5.54 14.65 -2.63
N LEU A 6 5.68 13.32 -2.66
CA LEU A 6 5.12 12.48 -3.73
C LEU A 6 3.59 12.58 -3.79
N GLY A 7 2.92 12.60 -2.64
CA GLY A 7 1.48 12.76 -2.55
C GLY A 7 1.01 14.09 -3.15
N GLU A 8 1.66 15.18 -2.76
CA GLU A 8 1.34 16.54 -3.21
C GLU A 8 1.73 16.77 -4.68
N GLY A 9 2.86 16.23 -5.13
CA GLY A 9 3.37 16.41 -6.48
C GLY A 9 2.71 15.52 -7.53
N CYS A 10 2.08 14.40 -7.14
CA CYS A 10 1.51 13.41 -8.06
C CYS A 10 0.09 12.98 -7.70
N PRO A 11 -0.91 13.88 -7.65
CA PRO A 11 -2.28 13.55 -7.21
C PRO A 11 -2.99 12.50 -8.10
N ASN A 12 -2.56 12.36 -9.36
CA ASN A 12 -3.10 11.40 -10.32
C ASN A 12 -2.33 10.07 -10.36
N LEU A 13 -1.49 9.77 -9.36
CA LEU A 13 -0.71 8.54 -9.31
C LEU A 13 -1.66 7.32 -9.26
N LYS A 14 -1.51 6.42 -10.24
CA LYS A 14 -2.32 5.20 -10.37
C LYS A 14 -1.60 3.96 -9.88
N ASP A 15 -0.29 3.88 -10.08
CA ASP A 15 0.50 2.70 -9.78
C ASP A 15 1.75 3.08 -8.99
N ILE A 16 2.00 2.39 -7.89
CA ILE A 16 3.21 2.57 -7.09
C ILE A 16 3.81 1.22 -6.68
N VAL A 17 5.13 1.13 -6.76
CA VAL A 17 5.90 -0.04 -6.30
C VAL A 17 6.91 0.39 -5.26
N LEU A 18 6.75 -0.13 -4.06
CA LEU A 18 7.66 0.03 -2.93
C LEU A 18 8.25 -1.34 -2.62
N SER A 19 9.52 -1.52 -2.98
CA SER A 19 10.25 -2.77 -2.78
C SER A 19 11.55 -2.53 -2.02
N HIS A 20 11.80 -3.31 -0.97
CA HIS A 20 12.98 -3.18 -0.10
C HIS A 20 13.15 -1.78 0.55
N CYS A 21 12.08 -0.99 0.63
CA CYS A 21 12.12 0.35 1.21
C CYS A 21 12.07 0.30 2.74
N ARG A 22 13.23 0.30 3.40
CA ARG A 22 13.34 0.23 4.87
C ARG A 22 12.87 1.49 5.61
N GLN A 23 12.91 2.64 4.95
CA GLN A 23 12.54 3.92 5.55
C GLN A 23 11.05 4.27 5.36
N VAL A 24 10.32 3.49 4.55
CA VAL A 24 8.89 3.71 4.35
C VAL A 24 8.10 3.03 5.46
N THR A 25 7.20 3.80 6.07
CA THR A 25 6.39 3.38 7.21
C THR A 25 4.91 3.58 6.93
N ASP A 26 4.05 3.05 7.80
CA ASP A 26 2.60 3.28 7.76
C ASP A 26 2.25 4.79 7.73
N VAL A 27 2.99 5.62 8.47
CA VAL A 27 2.83 7.09 8.43
C VAL A 27 3.14 7.65 7.05
N GLY A 28 4.19 7.14 6.39
CA GLY A 28 4.54 7.51 5.02
C GLY A 28 3.45 7.14 4.04
N ILE A 29 2.88 5.94 4.15
CA ILE A 29 1.74 5.47 3.34
C ILE A 29 0.52 6.37 3.56
N ASN A 30 0.17 6.67 4.81
CA ASN A 30 -0.94 7.56 5.13
C ASN A 30 -0.76 8.94 4.48
N ASN A 31 0.46 9.50 4.51
CA ASN A 31 0.72 10.78 3.85
C ASN A 31 0.63 10.71 2.32
N LEU A 32 1.04 9.61 1.70
CA LEU A 32 0.89 9.41 0.26
C LEU A 32 -0.59 9.38 -0.15
N VAL A 33 -1.39 8.53 0.51
CA VAL A 33 -2.77 8.27 0.08
C VAL A 33 -3.75 9.39 0.44
N LYS A 34 -3.34 10.40 1.22
CA LYS A 34 -4.12 11.62 1.45
C LYS A 34 -4.43 12.36 0.14
N ASN A 35 -3.46 12.40 -0.76
CA ASN A 35 -3.57 13.13 -2.03
C ASN A 35 -3.66 12.18 -3.25
N CYS A 36 -3.00 11.01 -3.19
CA CYS A 36 -3.01 10.01 -4.26
C CYS A 36 -4.22 9.04 -4.16
N ILE A 37 -5.44 9.58 -4.15
CA ILE A 37 -6.67 8.77 -4.02
C ILE A 37 -7.02 7.97 -5.29
N MET A 38 -6.36 8.28 -6.42
CA MET A 38 -6.57 7.63 -7.72
C MET A 38 -5.77 6.33 -7.92
N LEU A 39 -5.13 5.83 -6.87
CA LEU A 39 -4.35 4.59 -6.92
C LEU A 39 -5.22 3.39 -7.32
N THR A 40 -4.75 2.66 -8.32
CA THR A 40 -5.31 1.41 -8.84
C THR A 40 -4.43 0.20 -8.49
N SER A 41 -3.11 0.38 -8.37
CA SER A 41 -2.16 -0.67 -7.96
C SER A 41 -1.16 -0.16 -6.93
N CYS A 42 -0.94 -0.94 -5.87
CA CYS A 42 0.05 -0.64 -4.85
C CYS A 42 0.82 -1.90 -4.43
N HIS A 43 2.13 -1.90 -4.62
CA HIS A 43 3.00 -2.99 -4.16
C HIS A 43 3.83 -2.50 -2.97
N MET A 44 3.81 -3.24 -1.87
CA MET A 44 4.54 -2.90 -0.64
C MET A 44 5.27 -4.14 -0.11
N VAL A 45 6.34 -4.51 -0.81
CA VAL A 45 7.05 -5.79 -0.62
C VAL A 45 8.42 -5.53 0.00
N TYR A 46 8.86 -6.38 0.93
CA TYR A 46 10.13 -6.27 1.64
C TYR A 46 10.34 -4.90 2.35
N CYS A 47 9.24 -4.23 2.69
CA CYS A 47 9.23 -2.96 3.41
C CYS A 47 8.90 -3.22 4.90
N PRO A 48 9.89 -3.34 5.80
CA PRO A 48 9.67 -3.74 7.20
C PRO A 48 8.91 -2.70 8.04
N GLY A 49 8.97 -1.42 7.66
CA GLY A 49 8.23 -0.35 8.34
C GLY A 49 6.73 -0.31 7.99
N ILE A 50 6.29 -1.09 7.01
CA ILE A 50 4.88 -1.19 6.61
C ILE A 50 4.27 -2.40 7.30
N THR A 51 3.22 -2.16 8.09
CA THR A 51 2.49 -3.19 8.82
C THR A 51 1.10 -3.40 8.22
N SER A 52 0.28 -4.21 8.89
CA SER A 52 -1.12 -4.41 8.49
C SER A 52 -1.96 -3.14 8.51
N ASP A 53 -1.57 -2.14 9.30
CA ASP A 53 -2.27 -0.86 9.36
C ASP A 53 -2.01 -0.02 8.12
N GLY A 54 -0.77 -0.01 7.61
CA GLY A 54 -0.45 0.62 6.32
C GLY A 54 -1.23 0.00 5.17
N VAL A 55 -1.32 -1.33 5.12
CA VAL A 55 -2.10 -2.03 4.10
C VAL A 55 -3.59 -1.71 4.22
N ALA A 56 -4.14 -1.70 5.44
CA ALA A 56 -5.52 -1.30 5.68
C ALA A 56 -5.79 0.15 5.24
N THR A 57 -4.82 1.04 5.46
CA THR A 57 -4.90 2.47 5.10
C THR A 57 -5.02 2.65 3.59
N VAL A 58 -4.20 1.95 2.79
CA VAL A 58 -4.32 1.99 1.32
C VAL A 58 -5.69 1.51 0.85
N VAL A 59 -6.11 0.34 1.36
CA VAL A 59 -7.38 -0.28 0.98
C VAL A 59 -8.59 0.59 1.34
N SER A 60 -8.52 1.35 2.42
CA SER A 60 -9.62 2.20 2.89
C SER A 60 -9.63 3.60 2.29
N SER A 61 -8.46 4.14 1.92
CA SER A 61 -8.32 5.51 1.43
C SER A 61 -8.41 5.63 -0.10
N CYS A 62 -8.13 4.55 -0.84
CA CYS A 62 -8.09 4.55 -2.30
C CYS A 62 -9.31 3.78 -2.88
N PRO A 63 -10.43 4.44 -3.22
CA PRO A 63 -11.66 3.76 -3.66
C PRO A 63 -11.52 3.04 -5.02
N TYR A 64 -10.51 3.39 -5.81
CA TYR A 64 -10.25 2.81 -7.12
C TYR A 64 -9.21 1.68 -7.10
N ILE A 65 -8.76 1.26 -5.91
CA ILE A 65 -7.73 0.23 -5.78
C ILE A 65 -8.24 -1.11 -6.34
N LYS A 66 -7.44 -1.72 -7.21
CA LYS A 66 -7.73 -3.01 -7.86
C LYS A 66 -6.71 -4.07 -7.50
N LYS A 67 -5.49 -3.66 -7.17
CA LYS A 67 -4.40 -4.59 -6.86
C LYS A 67 -3.54 -4.07 -5.72
N VAL A 68 -3.35 -4.91 -4.70
CA VAL A 68 -2.43 -4.68 -3.60
C VAL A 68 -1.54 -5.90 -3.44
N LEU A 69 -0.24 -5.77 -3.67
CA LEU A 69 0.73 -6.86 -3.52
C LEU A 69 1.55 -6.68 -2.24
N VAL A 70 1.45 -7.65 -1.34
CA VAL A 70 2.09 -7.61 -0.01
C VAL A 70 2.49 -9.00 0.48
N GLU A 71 3.37 -9.07 1.47
CA GLU A 71 3.59 -10.29 2.24
C GLU A 71 2.34 -10.66 3.05
N LYS A 72 2.04 -11.96 3.14
CA LYS A 72 0.84 -12.47 3.84
C LYS A 72 0.75 -12.02 5.29
N CYS A 73 1.88 -11.85 5.97
CA CYS A 73 1.94 -11.38 7.36
C CYS A 73 1.47 -9.92 7.54
N LYS A 74 1.45 -9.11 6.48
CA LYS A 74 1.02 -7.71 6.52
C LYS A 74 -0.48 -7.54 6.24
N VAL A 75 -1.26 -8.62 6.23
CA VAL A 75 -2.70 -8.53 5.99
C VAL A 75 -3.46 -9.01 7.22
N SER A 76 -4.10 -8.06 7.91
CA SER A 76 -4.97 -8.41 9.05
C SER A 76 -6.19 -9.22 8.58
N PRO A 77 -6.80 -10.05 9.45
CA PRO A 77 -8.03 -10.78 9.11
C PRO A 77 -9.17 -9.85 8.66
N ARG A 78 -9.23 -8.64 9.21
CA ARG A 78 -10.22 -7.62 8.86
C ARG A 78 -9.99 -7.10 7.44
N THR A 79 -8.75 -6.74 7.12
CA THR A 79 -8.37 -6.25 5.79
C THR A 79 -8.61 -7.35 4.74
N LYS A 80 -8.22 -8.59 5.05
CA LYS A 80 -8.49 -9.75 4.18
C LYS A 80 -9.99 -9.90 3.92
N ARG A 81 -10.85 -9.84 4.94
CA ARG A 81 -12.30 -9.98 4.77
C ARG A 81 -12.90 -8.90 3.87
N ARG A 82 -12.39 -7.67 3.94
CA ARG A 82 -12.93 -6.53 3.19
C ARG A 82 -12.38 -6.42 1.77
N ALA A 83 -11.16 -6.88 1.52
CA ALA A 83 -10.42 -6.59 0.30
C ALA A 83 -9.72 -7.83 -0.29
N ALA A 84 -10.20 -9.03 0.01
CA ALA A 84 -9.64 -10.27 -0.53
C ALA A 84 -9.54 -10.28 -2.06
N SER A 85 -10.48 -9.64 -2.77
CA SER A 85 -10.51 -9.59 -4.23
C SER A 85 -9.39 -8.76 -4.86
N VAL A 86 -8.82 -7.80 -4.11
CA VAL A 86 -7.77 -6.90 -4.61
C VAL A 86 -6.40 -7.24 -4.04
N ILE A 87 -6.34 -8.00 -2.94
CA ILE A 87 -5.09 -8.37 -2.28
C ILE A 87 -4.50 -9.61 -2.95
N SER A 88 -3.29 -9.44 -3.47
CA SER A 88 -2.41 -10.51 -3.92
C SER A 88 -1.27 -10.68 -2.91
N TYR A 89 -0.87 -11.93 -2.67
CA TYR A 89 0.28 -12.20 -1.83
C TYR A 89 1.52 -12.42 -2.69
N LEU A 90 2.68 -12.00 -2.18
CA LEU A 90 3.94 -12.38 -2.78
C LEU A 90 4.05 -13.90 -2.78
N CYS A 91 4.07 -14.52 -3.96
CA CYS A 91 4.41 -15.94 -4.10
C CYS A 91 5.90 -16.06 -3.83
N VAL A 92 6.27 -16.68 -2.72
CA VAL A 92 7.65 -17.11 -2.50
C VAL A 92 7.67 -18.54 -3.01
N ASP A 93 7.96 -18.70 -4.30
CA ASP A 93 8.46 -19.99 -4.79
C ASP A 93 9.83 -20.18 -4.12
N LEU A 94 9.82 -20.99 -3.06
CA LEU A 94 10.99 -21.48 -2.34
C LEU A 94 11.49 -22.75 -3.03
#